data_AF-A0A562VC00-F1
#
_entry.id   AF-A0A562VC00-F1
#
_cell.length_a   1.000
_cell.length_b   1.000
_cell.length_c   1.000
_cell.angle_alpha   90.00
_cell.angle_beta   90.00
_cell.angle_gamma   90.00
#
_symmetry.space_group_name_H-M   'P 1'
#
loop_
_entity.id
_entity.type
_entity.pdbx_description
1 polymer ?
#
loop_
_entity_poly.entity_id
_entity_poly.type
_entity_poly.pdbx_seq_one_letter_code
_entity_poly.pdbx_strand_id
1 'polypeptide(L)' 'MTGKWRKARRSSAQGNNCVEARLNGETPEVRDSKMGDRSPILEMSRHDFAALLRSVG' A
#
# COMPACT_ATOMS: atom_id res chain seq x y z
N MET A 1 -5.43 3.87 16.20
CA MET A 1 -5.28 5.13 15.44
C MET A 1 -4.78 4.80 14.04
N THR A 2 -5.32 5.46 13.01
CA THR A 2 -4.94 5.21 11.61
C THR A 2 -3.69 6.02 11.26
N GLY A 3 -2.67 5.34 10.74
CA GLY A 3 -1.43 5.95 10.27
C GLY A 3 -1.58 6.70 8.95
N LYS A 4 -0.55 7.48 8.59
CA LYS A 4 -0.49 8.18 7.31
C LYS A 4 -0.08 7.24 6.18
N TRP A 5 -0.56 7.51 4.97
CA TRP A 5 -0.13 6.83 3.76
C TRP A 5 1.36 7.07 3.49
N ARG A 6 2.08 6.00 3.13
CA ARG A 6 3.48 6.03 2.72
C ARG A 6 3.62 5.43 1.33
N LYS A 7 4.19 6.21 0.42
CA LYS A 7 4.45 5.79 -0.96
C LYS A 7 5.64 4.84 -1.03
N ALA A 8 5.51 3.76 -1.80
CA ALA A 8 6.60 2.84 -2.05
C ALA A 8 7.71 3.52 -2.86
N ARG A 9 8.98 3.27 -2.51
CA ARG A 9 10.16 3.89 -3.18
C ARG A 9 10.24 3.61 -4.69
N ARG A 10 9.69 2.47 -5.13
CA ARG A 10 9.64 2.08 -6.54
C ARG A 10 8.49 2.73 -7.32
N SER A 11 7.67 3.57 -6.68
CA SER A 11 6.64 4.37 -7.34
C SER A 11 7.27 5.62 -7.94
N SER A 12 7.45 5.66 -9.26
CA SER A 12 7.94 6.83 -9.99
C SER A 12 6.84 7.54 -10.78
N ALA A 13 7.03 8.84 -11.03
CA ALA A 13 6.10 9.64 -11.84
C ALA A 13 6.01 9.16 -13.30
N GLN A 14 7.06 8.51 -13.80
CA GLN A 14 7.11 7.86 -15.11
C GLN A 14 7.22 6.35 -14.87
N GLY A 15 6.23 5.56 -15.32
CA GLY A 15 6.25 4.09 -15.16
C GLY A 15 5.17 3.53 -14.22
N ASN A 16 3.94 3.54 -14.70
CA ASN A 16 2.78 2.67 -14.49
C ASN A 16 2.32 2.10 -13.12
N ASN A 17 3.08 1.97 -12.03
CA ASN A 17 2.52 1.39 -10.79
C ASN A 17 2.89 2.20 -9.53
N CYS A 18 1.97 3.01 -8.99
CA CYS A 18 2.23 3.82 -7.80
C CYS A 18 1.43 3.35 -6.59
N VAL A 19 2.08 2.61 -5.69
CA VAL A 19 1.43 1.99 -4.53
C VAL A 19 1.73 2.77 -3.24
N GLU A 20 0.72 2.91 -2.39
CA GLU A 20 0.84 3.44 -1.03
C GLU A 20 0.38 2.40 0.00
N ALA A 21 1.00 2.41 1.18
CA ALA A 21 0.60 1.57 2.30
C ALA A 21 0.48 2.38 3.60
N ARG A 22 -0.39 1.94 4.51
CA ARG A 22 -0.48 2.44 5.88
C ARG A 22 -0.85 1.32 6.85
N LEU A 23 -0.82 1.63 8.15
CA LEU A 23 -1.45 0.82 9.18
C LEU A 23 -2.73 1.51 9.66
N ASN A 24 -3.82 0.76 9.72
CA ASN A 24 -5.04 1.18 10.40
C ASN A 24 -5.16 0.41 11.72
N GLY A 25 -4.64 1.00 12.80
CA GLY A 25 -4.32 0.24 14.00
C GLY A 25 -3.26 -0.81 13.70
N GLU A 26 -3.65 -2.08 13.76
CA GLU A 26 -2.78 -3.23 13.50
C GLU A 26 -2.87 -3.76 12.06
N THR A 27 -3.90 -3.36 11.32
CA THR A 27 -4.23 -3.90 10.00
C THR A 27 -3.48 -3.15 8.90
N PRO A 28 -2.65 -3.83 8.09
CA PRO A 28 -2.08 -3.25 6.89
C PRO A 28 -3.13 -2.94 5.83
N GLU A 29 -3.00 -1.77 5.23
CA GLU A 29 -3.82 -1.32 4.11
C GLU A 29 -2.93 -0.89 2.94
N VAL A 30 -3.34 -1.26 1.72
CA VAL A 30 -2.64 -0.91 0.48
C VAL A 30 -3.62 -0.26 -0.50
N ARG A 31 -3.16 0.75 -1.23
CA ARG A 31 -3.94 1.42 -2.27
C ARG A 31 -3.10 1.83 -3.47
N ASP A 32 -3.76 2.08 -4.61
CA ASP A 32 -3.14 2.71 -5.77
C ASP A 32 -3.28 4.24 -5.65
N SER A 33 -2.15 4.91 -5.46
CA SER A 33 -2.12 6.37 -5.34
C SER A 33 -2.60 7.10 -6.61
N LYS A 34 -2.59 6.46 -7.79
CA LYS A 34 -3.08 7.06 -9.04
C LYS A 34 -4.58 7.21 -9.08
N MET A 35 -5.31 6.39 -8.34
CA MET A 35 -6.77 6.51 -8.24
C MET A 35 -7.19 7.61 -7.25
N GLY A 36 -6.25 8.20 -6.52
CA GLY A 36 -6.52 9.24 -5.54
C GLY A 36 -7.55 8.78 -4.51
N ASP A 37 -8.54 9.64 -4.25
CA ASP A 37 -9.62 9.34 -3.28
C ASP A 37 -10.58 8.25 -3.75
N ARG A 38 -10.55 7.89 -5.05
CA ARG A 38 -11.36 6.78 -5.59
C ARG A 38 -10.68 5.42 -5.46
N SER A 39 -9.43 5.36 -4.96
CA SER A 39 -8.75 4.09 -4.81
C SER A 39 -9.50 3.21 -3.80
N PRO A 40 -9.84 1.96 -4.15
CA PRO A 40 -10.20 0.99 -3.15
C PRO A 40 -9.03 0.83 -2.17
N ILE A 41 -9.39 0.57 -0.91
CA ILE A 41 -8.46 0.22 0.15
C ILE A 41 -8.47 -1.30 0.27
N LEU A 42 -7.33 -1.92 -0.02
CA LEU A 42 -7.15 -3.35 0.21
C LEU A 42 -6.61 -3.55 1.63
N GLU A 43 -7.49 -3.99 2.52
CA GLU A 43 -7.14 -4.50 3.84
C GLU A 43 -6.63 -5.94 3.73
N MET A 44 -5.58 -6.27 4.46
CA MET A 44 -5.03 -7.63 4.49
C MET A 44 -4.46 -7.98 5.86
N SER A 45 -4.25 -9.27 6.12
CA SER A 45 -3.61 -9.69 7.36
C SER A 45 -2.13 -9.27 7.38
N ARG A 46 -1.54 -9.20 8.59
CA ARG A 46 -0.09 -8.98 8.72
C ARG A 46 0.74 -10.08 8.05
N HIS A 47 0.22 -11.32 8.05
CA HIS A 47 0.86 -12.46 7.39
C HIS A 47 0.93 -12.23 5.88
N ASP A 48 -0.20 -11.89 5.26
CA ASP A 48 -0.30 -11.68 3.81
C ASP A 48 0.51 -10.47 3.37
N PHE A 49 0.49 -9.39 4.16
CA PHE A 49 1.33 -8.23 3.89
C PHE A 49 2.82 -8.59 3.90
N ALA A 50 3.27 -9.39 4.88
CA ALA A 50 4.65 -9.86 4.92
C ALA A 50 4.98 -10.80 3.74
N ALA A 51 4.04 -11.66 3.33
CA ALA A 51 4.19 -12.50 2.15
C ALA A 51 4.30 -11.68 0.86
N LEU A 52 3.46 -10.66 0.70
CA LEU A 52 3.51 -9.70 -0.40
C LEU A 52 4.89 -9.03 -0.48
N LEU A 53 5.40 -8.51 0.63
CA LEU A 53 6.73 -7.87 0.66
C LEU A 53 7.86 -8.81 0.22
N ARG A 54 7.78 -10.10 0.57
CA ARG A 54 8.75 -11.11 0.12
C ARG A 54 8.62 -11.45 -1.37
N SER A 55 7.40 -11.40 -1.93
CA SER A 55 7.16 -11.73 -3.34
C SER A 55 7.71 -10.69 -4.32
N VAL A 56 7.92 -9.45 -3.86
CA VAL A 56 8.40 -8.32 -4.67
C VAL A 56 9.86 -7.96 -4.34
N GLY A 57 10.59 -8.88 -3.70
CA GLY A 57 12.01 -8.79 -3.34
C GLY A 57 12.90 -8.95 -4.56
#